data_AF-A0AAE0T5R9-F1
#
_entry.id   AF-A0AAE0T5R9-F1
#
_cell.length_a   1.000
_cell.length_b   1.000
_cell.length_c   1.000
_cell.angle_alpha   90.00
_cell.angle_beta   90.00
_cell.angle_gamma   90.00
#
_symmetry.space_group_name_H-M   'P 1'
#
loop_
_entity.id
_entity.type
_entity.pdbx_description
1 polymer ?
#
loop_
_entity_poly.entity_id
_entity_poly.type
_entity_poly.pdbx_seq_one_letter_code
_entity_poly.pdbx_strand_id
1 'polypeptide(L)'
;MISRAAGYLADGCFPPALLQPFLNWYCTRYKVNMDEAEKSLESFTTFNEFFTRSLKKDARPINKAVKTAVSPTDGRVYNAGAIKNGLVMQVKDVYYSLSELIGKDYADRYDEGTQVTIYLSPGDYHRIHLPYEATPASYSYFPGTLWPVNDEFLNLVGGLFSLNERIFTEFRTAQDMNYGIVKVGALNVGRISLTYADTQSNRGVPEISNFSLPSLRKYARGEEIGRFSLGSTERLTVVGKSGCGKSTLLMAIGGFANDENNLHIAEGEILLGSKKVSKPDYERIIVFQEHSLLPWKSVLDNVMFPLIRARKVSKSEAEQRAMNYLQKVHLEDQRHKYPHQLSGGQRQRVSIARAFAMQSKILLMDEPYGALDALTKNKMQDELLELCGETKATVIFITHDIQEAIKVGHRVLVLSSHPGQVVAELNSVPPTASASERQALHDRIHKLLNH
;
A
#
# COMPACT_ATOMS: atom_id res chain seq x y z
N MET A 1 5.20 -5.93 8.58
CA MET A 1 5.04 -4.87 9.62
C MET A 1 6.08 -3.75 9.50
N ILE A 2 7.38 -4.05 9.44
CA ILE A 2 8.45 -3.02 9.34
C ILE A 2 8.33 -2.20 8.04
N SER A 3 8.11 -2.83 6.88
CA SER A 3 7.88 -2.12 5.61
C SER A 3 6.64 -1.22 5.64
N ARG A 4 5.60 -1.59 6.42
CA ARG A 4 4.38 -0.81 6.59
C ARG A 4 4.65 0.47 7.40
N ALA A 5 5.42 0.35 8.47
CA ALA A 5 5.84 1.49 9.31
C ALA A 5 6.79 2.42 8.55
N ALA A 6 7.74 1.87 7.80
CA ALA A 6 8.65 2.65 6.96
C ALA A 6 7.90 3.39 5.84
N GLY A 7 6.91 2.74 5.23
CA GLY A 7 5.95 3.37 4.32
C GLY A 7 5.19 4.53 4.92
N TYR A 8 4.53 4.29 6.05
CA TYR A 8 3.75 5.31 6.76
C TYR A 8 4.59 6.54 7.13
N LEU A 9 5.82 6.33 7.63
CA LEU A 9 6.78 7.41 7.91
C LEU A 9 7.31 8.06 6.63
N ALA A 10 7.43 7.32 5.53
CA ALA A 10 7.89 7.87 4.27
C ALA A 10 6.84 8.78 3.62
N ASP A 11 5.59 8.37 3.74
CA ASP A 11 4.43 8.95 3.09
C ASP A 11 3.78 10.08 3.90
N GLY A 12 4.10 10.23 5.18
CA GLY A 12 3.53 11.27 6.04
C GLY A 12 4.04 12.68 5.70
N CYS A 13 3.13 13.65 5.67
CA CYS A 13 3.48 15.07 5.61
C CYS A 13 3.89 15.53 7.01
N PHE A 14 5.19 15.44 7.32
CA PHE A 14 5.74 15.97 8.56
C PHE A 14 5.94 17.48 8.43
N PRO A 15 5.79 18.27 9.52
CA PRO A 15 6.19 19.66 9.53
C PRO A 15 7.63 19.82 9.02
N PRO A 16 7.96 20.88 8.25
CA PRO A 16 9.31 21.07 7.72
C PRO A 16 10.40 20.99 8.79
N ALA A 17 10.11 21.45 10.01
CA ALA A 17 11.01 21.38 11.17
C ALA A 17 11.38 19.94 11.61
N LEU A 18 10.59 18.93 11.27
CA LEU A 18 10.88 17.51 11.54
C LEU A 18 11.38 16.78 10.29
N LEU A 19 10.80 17.08 9.13
CA LEU A 19 11.16 16.43 7.88
C LEU A 19 12.57 16.86 7.41
N GLN A 20 12.87 18.15 7.42
CA GLN A 20 14.11 18.68 6.85
C GLN A 20 15.36 18.19 7.61
N PRO A 21 15.40 18.14 8.95
CA PRO A 21 16.54 17.53 9.64
C PRO A 21 16.71 16.05 9.30
N PHE A 22 15.61 15.30 9.14
CA PHE A 22 15.65 13.90 8.73
C PHE A 22 16.16 13.74 7.29
N LEU A 23 15.68 14.55 6.34
CA LEU A 23 16.15 14.53 4.96
C LEU A 23 17.64 14.87 4.87
N ASN A 24 18.10 15.88 5.60
CA ASN A 24 19.52 16.25 5.68
C ASN A 24 20.37 15.12 6.27
N TRP A 25 19.91 14.51 7.37
CA TRP A 25 20.54 13.34 7.95
C TRP A 25 20.60 12.18 6.95
N TYR A 26 19.52 11.92 6.23
CA TYR A 26 19.44 10.85 5.23
C TYR A 26 20.41 11.10 4.08
N CYS A 27 20.45 12.32 3.54
CA CYS A 27 21.37 12.71 2.48
C CYS A 27 22.82 12.51 2.91
N THR A 28 23.15 12.91 4.15
CA THR A 28 24.49 12.73 4.72
C THR A 28 24.82 11.25 4.93
N ARG A 29 23.89 10.48 5.52
CA ARG A 29 24.08 9.09 5.89
C ARG A 29 24.21 8.16 4.67
N TYR A 30 23.47 8.45 3.61
CA TYR A 30 23.43 7.64 2.38
C TYR A 30 24.13 8.31 1.19
N LYS A 31 24.81 9.44 1.41
CA LYS A 31 25.54 10.21 0.39
C LYS A 31 24.68 10.53 -0.84
N VAL A 32 23.44 10.96 -0.60
CA VAL A 32 22.51 11.35 -1.68
C VAL A 32 23.02 12.63 -2.32
N ASN A 33 23.24 12.59 -3.64
CA ASN A 33 23.59 13.78 -4.41
C ASN A 33 22.31 14.58 -4.72
N MET A 34 22.16 15.75 -4.09
CA MET A 34 21.03 16.64 -4.33
C MET A 34 21.26 17.62 -5.47
N ASP A 35 22.50 17.79 -5.95
CA ASP A 35 22.79 18.70 -7.07
C ASP A 35 22.22 18.20 -8.39
N GLU A 36 22.00 16.90 -8.51
CA GLU A 36 21.36 16.27 -9.68
C GLU A 36 19.83 16.23 -9.61
N ALA A 37 19.23 16.54 -8.45
CA ALA A 37 17.79 16.52 -8.29
C ALA A 37 17.14 17.72 -9.02
N GLU A 38 15.95 17.51 -9.60
CA GLU A 38 15.20 18.58 -10.28
C GLU A 38 14.69 19.64 -9.30
N LYS A 39 14.37 19.22 -8.06
CA LYS A 39 13.87 20.08 -6.99
C LYS A 39 14.87 20.16 -5.83
N SER A 40 14.86 21.28 -5.11
CA SER A 40 15.67 21.44 -3.89
C SER A 40 15.11 20.61 -2.73
N LEU A 41 15.96 20.30 -1.74
CA LEU A 41 15.61 19.44 -0.61
C LEU A 41 14.42 19.98 0.21
N GLU A 42 14.31 21.30 0.31
CA GLU A 42 13.29 22.01 1.09
C GLU A 42 11.89 21.88 0.48
N SER A 43 11.81 21.60 -0.81
CA SER A 43 10.55 21.53 -1.55
C SER A 43 9.80 20.21 -1.38
N PHE A 44 10.45 19.17 -0.86
CA PHE A 44 9.83 17.87 -0.66
C PHE A 44 8.93 17.88 0.58
N THR A 45 7.69 17.45 0.39
CA THR A 45 6.66 17.45 1.45
C THR A 45 6.57 16.12 2.18
N THR A 46 7.11 15.05 1.58
CA THR A 46 7.18 13.70 2.14
C THR A 46 8.51 13.05 1.80
N PHE A 47 8.93 12.07 2.59
CA PHE A 47 10.16 11.33 2.28
C PHE A 47 9.98 10.42 1.05
N ASN A 48 8.78 9.92 0.73
CA ASN A 48 8.53 9.17 -0.51
C ASN A 48 8.65 10.04 -1.76
N GLU A 49 8.25 11.33 -1.70
CA GLU A 49 8.49 12.29 -2.78
C GLU A 49 9.99 12.52 -3.00
N PHE A 50 10.75 12.68 -1.91
CA PHE A 50 12.21 12.78 -1.94
C PHE A 50 12.89 11.48 -2.45
N PHE A 51 12.41 10.32 -2.00
CA PHE A 51 12.96 9.01 -2.37
C PHE A 51 12.72 8.70 -3.86
N THR A 52 11.58 9.13 -4.39
CA THR A 52 11.22 9.01 -5.81
C THR A 52 11.47 10.30 -6.61
N ARG A 53 12.34 11.18 -6.11
CA ARG A 53 12.70 12.49 -6.72
C ARG A 53 13.01 12.35 -8.20
N SER A 54 12.62 13.33 -9.01
CA SER A 54 13.08 13.45 -10.39
C SER A 54 14.51 13.99 -10.43
N LEU A 55 15.29 13.59 -11.43
CA LEU A 55 16.60 14.17 -11.73
C LEU A 55 16.49 15.25 -12.81
N LYS A 56 17.46 16.16 -12.86
CA LYS A 56 17.62 17.12 -13.95
C LYS A 56 17.81 16.37 -15.28
N LYS A 57 17.29 16.94 -16.38
CA LYS A 57 17.27 16.29 -17.71
C LYS A 57 18.66 15.90 -18.22
N ASP A 58 19.69 16.63 -17.80
CA ASP A 58 21.09 16.46 -18.18
C ASP A 58 21.90 15.64 -17.16
N ALA A 59 21.32 15.24 -16.03
CA ALA A 59 22.02 14.48 -14.99
C ALA A 59 22.46 13.07 -15.45
N ARG A 60 21.77 12.49 -16.44
CA ARG A 60 22.06 11.16 -17.01
C ARG A 60 21.98 11.24 -18.55
N PRO A 61 23.00 11.79 -19.24
CA PRO A 61 22.96 11.95 -20.68
C PRO A 61 23.04 10.58 -21.38
N ILE A 62 22.10 10.32 -22.29
CA ILE A 62 22.07 9.09 -23.10
C ILE A 62 22.54 9.41 -24.50
N ASN A 63 23.65 8.81 -24.92
CA ASN A 63 24.18 8.98 -26.27
C ASN A 63 23.28 8.28 -27.30
N LYS A 64 22.40 9.04 -27.95
CA LYS A 64 21.44 8.55 -28.96
C LYS A 64 22.10 7.92 -30.19
N ALA A 65 23.37 8.22 -30.48
CA ALA A 65 24.06 7.69 -31.67
C ALA A 65 24.53 6.23 -31.49
N VAL A 66 24.84 5.82 -30.26
CA VAL A 66 25.25 4.45 -29.94
C VAL A 66 23.99 3.59 -29.81
N LYS A 67 23.96 2.39 -30.39
CA LYS A 67 22.81 1.46 -30.31
C LYS A 67 22.93 0.40 -29.19
N THR A 68 23.83 0.58 -28.23
CA THR A 68 24.05 -0.36 -27.12
C THR A 68 23.06 -0.17 -25.98
N ALA A 69 22.99 -1.17 -25.09
CA ALA A 69 22.23 -1.10 -23.86
C ALA A 69 22.72 0.08 -23.02
N VAL A 70 21.81 0.72 -22.30
CA VAL A 70 22.15 1.58 -21.18
C VAL A 70 21.71 0.91 -19.88
N SER A 71 22.33 1.28 -18.77
CA SER A 71 21.88 0.81 -17.46
C SER A 71 20.43 1.25 -17.23
N PRO A 72 19.53 0.34 -16.81
CA PRO A 72 18.14 0.70 -16.50
C PRO A 72 18.02 1.55 -15.23
N THR A 73 18.98 1.45 -14.33
CA THR A 73 18.94 2.13 -13.03
C THR A 73 20.32 2.63 -12.66
N ASP A 74 20.36 3.56 -11.71
CA ASP A 74 21.55 3.76 -10.89
C ASP A 74 21.75 2.53 -9.97
N GLY A 75 22.92 2.45 -9.35
CA GLY A 75 23.25 1.40 -8.39
C GLY A 75 24.46 0.56 -8.81
N ARG A 76 24.58 -0.61 -8.17
CA ARG A 76 25.75 -1.49 -8.33
C ARG A 76 25.35 -2.77 -9.05
N VAL A 77 26.10 -3.15 -10.08
CA VAL A 77 26.01 -4.50 -10.64
C VAL A 77 26.46 -5.47 -9.56
N TYR A 78 25.53 -6.29 -9.10
CA TYR A 78 25.77 -7.25 -8.04
C TYR A 78 26.32 -8.56 -8.60
N ASN A 79 25.73 -9.04 -9.70
CA ASN A 79 26.20 -10.18 -10.47
C ASN A 79 25.78 -10.00 -11.94
N ALA A 80 26.62 -10.50 -12.84
CA ALA A 80 26.25 -10.72 -14.23
C ALA A 80 26.79 -12.09 -14.68
N GLY A 81 26.00 -12.83 -15.46
CA GLY A 81 26.38 -14.16 -15.89
C GLY A 81 25.43 -14.77 -16.91
N ALA A 82 25.86 -15.88 -17.51
CA ALA A 82 25.02 -16.66 -18.40
C ALA A 82 23.97 -17.43 -17.60
N ILE A 83 22.77 -17.49 -18.15
CA ILE A 83 21.70 -18.40 -17.73
C ILE A 83 22.03 -19.76 -18.36
N LYS A 84 22.01 -20.84 -17.57
CA LYS A 84 22.33 -22.19 -18.07
C LYS A 84 21.38 -23.22 -17.47
N ASN A 85 20.76 -24.03 -18.32
CA ASN A 85 19.84 -25.09 -17.91
C ASN A 85 18.73 -24.58 -16.99
N GLY A 86 18.20 -23.39 -17.28
CA GLY A 86 17.17 -22.73 -16.48
C GLY A 86 17.63 -22.26 -15.10
N LEU A 87 18.94 -22.18 -14.84
CA LEU A 87 19.51 -21.66 -13.59
C LEU A 87 20.11 -20.27 -13.79
N VAL A 88 19.82 -19.40 -12.82
CA VAL A 88 20.33 -18.04 -12.70
C VAL A 88 21.21 -17.94 -11.46
N MET A 89 22.28 -17.17 -11.56
CA MET A 89 23.18 -16.96 -10.43
C MET A 89 22.57 -15.92 -9.47
N GLN A 90 22.61 -16.19 -8.17
CA GLN A 90 22.22 -15.24 -7.13
C GLN A 90 23.44 -14.49 -6.60
N VAL A 91 24.37 -15.26 -6.05
CA VAL A 91 25.72 -14.86 -5.60
C VAL A 91 26.71 -15.89 -6.13
N LYS A 92 28.02 -15.63 -5.95
CA LYS A 92 29.07 -16.52 -6.42
C LYS A 92 28.79 -17.98 -6.01
N ASP A 93 28.70 -18.86 -7.00
CA ASP A 93 28.46 -20.30 -6.86
C ASP A 93 27.11 -20.70 -6.22
N VAL A 94 26.16 -19.77 -6.07
CA VAL A 94 24.79 -20.04 -5.60
C VAL A 94 23.80 -19.71 -6.70
N TYR A 95 22.99 -20.70 -7.06
CA TYR A 95 22.06 -20.64 -8.19
C TYR A 95 20.62 -20.88 -7.75
N TYR A 96 19.67 -20.38 -8.53
CA TYR A 96 18.24 -20.58 -8.32
C TYR A 96 17.51 -20.72 -9.65
N SER A 97 16.27 -21.20 -9.60
CA SER A 97 15.47 -21.49 -10.79
C SER A 97 14.98 -20.22 -11.48
N LEU A 98 15.26 -20.11 -12.78
CA LEU A 98 14.73 -19.06 -13.64
C LEU A 98 13.21 -19.17 -13.75
N SER A 99 12.67 -20.39 -13.83
CA SER A 99 11.21 -20.59 -13.91
C SER A 99 10.49 -20.18 -12.63
N GLU A 100 11.14 -20.29 -11.48
CA GLU A 100 10.61 -19.73 -10.23
C GLU A 100 10.67 -18.21 -10.24
N LEU A 101 11.65 -17.60 -10.91
CA LEU A 101 11.81 -16.15 -10.98
C LEU A 101 10.81 -15.49 -11.93
N ILE A 102 10.68 -15.98 -13.17
CA ILE A 102 9.90 -15.32 -14.22
C ILE A 102 8.69 -16.12 -14.70
N GLY A 103 8.44 -17.30 -14.15
CA GLY A 103 7.37 -18.20 -14.56
C GLY A 103 7.79 -19.16 -15.66
N LYS A 104 7.20 -20.37 -15.65
CA LYS A 104 7.50 -21.45 -16.60
C LYS A 104 7.22 -21.05 -18.06
N ASP A 105 6.16 -20.26 -18.28
CA ASP A 105 5.75 -19.80 -19.62
C ASP A 105 6.78 -18.87 -20.30
N TYR A 106 7.76 -18.38 -19.54
CA TYR A 106 8.81 -17.48 -20.02
C TYR A 106 10.18 -18.11 -19.99
N ALA A 107 10.49 -18.94 -18.98
CA ALA A 107 11.84 -19.45 -18.69
C ALA A 107 12.60 -19.97 -19.92
N ASP A 108 11.98 -20.84 -20.72
CA ASP A 108 12.61 -21.47 -21.88
C ASP A 108 13.07 -20.45 -22.94
N ARG A 109 12.39 -19.30 -23.04
CA ARG A 109 12.76 -18.22 -23.98
C ARG A 109 14.01 -17.43 -23.56
N TYR A 110 14.37 -17.50 -22.29
CA TYR A 110 15.51 -16.80 -21.71
C TYR A 110 16.65 -17.74 -21.29
N ASP A 111 16.46 -19.06 -21.44
CA ASP A 111 17.55 -20.01 -21.21
C ASP A 111 18.68 -19.79 -22.23
N GLU A 112 19.90 -20.12 -21.82
CA GLU A 112 21.15 -19.77 -22.54
C GLU A 112 21.40 -18.26 -22.73
N GLY A 113 20.52 -17.41 -22.19
CA GLY A 113 20.64 -15.97 -22.21
C GLY A 113 21.66 -15.41 -21.22
N THR A 114 21.64 -14.09 -21.03
CA THR A 114 22.47 -13.39 -20.05
C THR A 114 21.61 -12.67 -19.02
N GLN A 115 21.96 -12.83 -17.74
CA GLN A 115 21.35 -12.14 -16.62
C GLN A 115 22.31 -11.06 -16.11
N VAL A 116 21.74 -9.91 -15.73
CA VAL A 116 22.42 -8.90 -14.92
C VAL A 116 21.52 -8.53 -13.75
N THR A 117 22.03 -8.66 -12.53
CA THR A 117 21.36 -8.21 -11.30
C THR A 117 21.98 -6.91 -10.84
N ILE A 118 21.15 -5.86 -10.74
CA ILE A 118 21.56 -4.53 -10.26
C ILE A 118 20.89 -4.28 -8.92
N TYR A 119 21.69 -3.91 -7.92
CA TYR A 119 21.23 -3.52 -6.60
C TYR A 119 21.15 -2.00 -6.48
N LEU A 120 19.98 -1.51 -6.04
CA LEU A 120 19.75 -0.11 -5.73
C LEU A 120 19.90 0.08 -4.22
N SER A 121 20.88 0.89 -3.84
CA SER A 121 21.13 1.29 -2.47
C SER A 121 20.13 2.37 -2.06
N PRO A 122 19.88 2.58 -0.74
CA PRO A 122 18.94 3.61 -0.27
C PRO A 122 19.26 5.04 -0.76
N GLY A 123 20.53 5.34 -1.05
CA GLY A 123 20.94 6.65 -1.58
C GLY A 123 20.69 6.87 -3.08
N ASP A 124 20.49 5.78 -3.84
CA ASP A 124 20.42 5.82 -5.29
C ASP A 124 19.10 6.43 -5.79
N TYR A 125 19.01 6.63 -7.10
CA TYR A 125 17.78 7.04 -7.77
C TYR A 125 16.88 5.82 -8.02
N HIS A 126 15.65 5.86 -7.50
CA HIS A 126 14.76 4.70 -7.40
C HIS A 126 13.74 4.57 -8.54
N ARG A 127 13.97 5.24 -9.67
CA ARG A 127 13.19 5.02 -10.89
C ARG A 127 13.97 4.17 -11.88
N ILE A 128 13.23 3.41 -12.67
CA ILE A 128 13.72 2.39 -13.57
C ILE A 128 13.41 2.86 -14.98
N HIS A 129 14.43 2.81 -15.83
CA HIS A 129 14.42 3.29 -17.20
C HIS A 129 14.70 2.14 -18.17
N LEU A 130 14.28 2.31 -19.41
CA LEU A 130 14.38 1.26 -20.40
C LEU A 130 15.81 1.16 -21.01
N PRO A 131 16.49 0.00 -20.95
CA PRO A 131 17.85 -0.18 -21.50
C PRO A 131 17.95 -0.05 -23.01
N TYR A 132 16.88 -0.44 -23.70
CA TYR A 132 16.77 -0.50 -25.14
C TYR A 132 15.38 -0.08 -25.58
N GLU A 133 15.28 0.62 -26.70
CA GLU A 133 13.98 0.97 -27.26
C GLU A 133 13.12 -0.29 -27.52
N ALA A 134 11.95 -0.37 -26.89
CA ALA A 134 11.10 -1.56 -26.92
C ALA A 134 9.64 -1.25 -26.56
N THR A 135 8.76 -2.20 -26.86
CA THR A 135 7.34 -2.18 -26.49
C THR A 135 7.11 -3.22 -25.40
N PRO A 136 6.50 -2.87 -24.25
CA PRO A 136 6.13 -3.84 -23.22
C PRO A 136 5.02 -4.75 -23.76
N ALA A 137 5.26 -6.07 -23.77
CA ALA A 137 4.35 -7.05 -24.36
C ALA A 137 3.42 -7.68 -23.32
N SER A 138 3.97 -8.05 -22.17
CA SER A 138 3.22 -8.57 -21.04
C SER A 138 3.94 -8.24 -19.74
N TYR A 139 3.21 -8.31 -18.63
CA TYR A 139 3.82 -8.34 -17.33
C TYR A 139 3.18 -9.43 -16.47
N SER A 140 3.98 -9.97 -15.56
CA SER A 140 3.56 -10.98 -14.60
C SER A 140 3.86 -10.47 -13.21
N TYR A 141 2.83 -10.44 -12.37
CA TYR A 141 2.96 -10.17 -10.95
C TYR A 141 3.18 -11.49 -10.22
N PHE A 142 4.20 -11.52 -9.36
CA PHE A 142 4.51 -12.67 -8.51
C PHE A 142 4.39 -12.23 -7.05
N PRO A 143 3.44 -12.78 -6.29
CA PRO A 143 3.40 -12.56 -4.86
C PRO A 143 4.64 -13.15 -4.20
N GLY A 144 4.99 -12.59 -3.06
CA GLY A 144 6.09 -13.09 -2.26
C GLY A 144 6.23 -12.35 -0.96
N THR A 145 7.30 -12.72 -0.26
CA THR A 145 7.75 -12.05 0.96
C THR A 145 8.49 -10.75 0.63
N LEU A 146 9.00 -10.06 1.65
CA LEU A 146 9.82 -8.86 1.47
C LEU A 146 11.09 -8.99 2.32
N TRP A 147 11.90 -10.02 2.03
CA TRP A 147 13.21 -10.17 2.67
C TRP A 147 14.11 -8.98 2.34
N PRO A 148 15.01 -8.56 3.25
CA PRO A 148 16.07 -7.62 2.93
C PRO A 148 16.94 -8.16 1.78
N VAL A 149 17.28 -7.31 0.83
CA VAL A 149 18.24 -7.62 -0.23
C VAL A 149 19.58 -7.01 0.18
N ASN A 150 20.35 -7.73 0.99
CA ASN A 150 21.71 -7.34 1.38
C ASN A 150 22.63 -8.57 1.32
N ASP A 151 23.95 -8.36 1.40
CA ASP A 151 24.94 -9.43 1.25
C ASP A 151 24.68 -10.62 2.18
N GLU A 152 24.26 -10.37 3.42
CA GLU A 152 23.97 -11.41 4.41
C GLU A 152 22.80 -12.30 3.96
N PHE A 153 21.64 -11.70 3.65
CA PHE A 153 20.46 -12.45 3.22
C PHE A 153 20.64 -13.12 1.84
N LEU A 154 21.43 -12.51 0.95
CA LEU A 154 21.75 -13.07 -0.36
C LEU A 154 22.61 -14.33 -0.29
N ASN A 155 23.38 -14.51 0.79
CA ASN A 155 24.12 -15.76 1.03
C ASN A 155 23.31 -16.79 1.83
N LEU A 156 22.40 -16.35 2.70
CA LEU A 156 21.64 -17.23 3.60
C LEU A 156 20.35 -17.79 2.99
N VAL A 157 19.70 -17.05 2.09
CA VAL A 157 18.38 -17.42 1.55
C VAL A 157 18.52 -17.83 0.09
N GLY A 158 18.49 -19.14 -0.18
CA GLY A 158 18.49 -19.65 -1.55
C GLY A 158 17.25 -19.20 -2.32
N GLY A 159 17.44 -18.66 -3.53
CA GLY A 159 16.34 -18.18 -4.37
C GLY A 159 15.64 -16.93 -3.83
N LEU A 160 16.35 -16.08 -3.06
CA LEU A 160 15.81 -14.88 -2.42
C LEU A 160 14.95 -14.03 -3.36
N PHE A 161 15.42 -13.83 -4.60
CA PHE A 161 14.71 -13.03 -5.59
C PHE A 161 13.38 -13.65 -6.03
N SER A 162 13.29 -14.99 -6.07
CA SER A 162 12.07 -15.73 -6.40
C SER A 162 11.10 -15.83 -5.23
N LEU A 163 11.60 -15.69 -3.99
CA LEU A 163 10.79 -15.66 -2.77
C LEU A 163 10.20 -14.29 -2.47
N ASN A 164 10.84 -13.22 -2.95
CA ASN A 164 10.35 -11.87 -2.78
C ASN A 164 9.24 -11.53 -3.80
N GLU A 165 8.34 -10.67 -3.34
CA GLU A 165 7.33 -10.05 -4.19
C GLU A 165 7.99 -9.28 -5.33
N ARG A 166 7.48 -9.45 -6.55
CA ARG A 166 8.12 -8.88 -7.73
C ARG A 166 7.17 -8.76 -8.92
N ILE A 167 7.60 -7.97 -9.90
CA ILE A 167 6.95 -7.85 -11.20
C ILE A 167 7.98 -8.15 -12.29
N PHE A 168 7.67 -9.12 -13.14
CA PHE A 168 8.37 -9.36 -14.40
C PHE A 168 7.66 -8.62 -15.52
N THR A 169 8.41 -8.03 -16.45
CA THR A 169 7.85 -7.47 -17.68
C THR A 169 8.69 -7.93 -18.86
N GLU A 170 8.01 -8.48 -19.86
CA GLU A 170 8.59 -8.85 -21.15
C GLU A 170 8.51 -7.66 -22.12
N PHE A 171 9.63 -7.35 -22.75
CA PHE A 171 9.76 -6.30 -23.75
C PHE A 171 10.14 -6.88 -25.11
N ARG A 172 9.48 -6.37 -26.16
CA ARG A 172 9.76 -6.71 -27.55
C ARG A 172 10.45 -5.55 -28.24
N THR A 173 11.60 -5.81 -28.83
CA THR A 173 12.32 -4.83 -29.66
C THR A 173 11.89 -4.96 -31.12
N ALA A 174 12.25 -3.97 -31.95
CA ALA A 174 11.99 -4.01 -33.39
C ALA A 174 12.88 -5.01 -34.16
N GLN A 175 13.87 -5.62 -33.49
CA GLN A 175 14.81 -6.58 -34.08
C GLN A 175 14.51 -8.02 -33.62
N ASP A 176 13.27 -8.28 -33.17
CA ASP A 176 12.82 -9.56 -32.61
C ASP A 176 13.65 -10.09 -31.42
N MET A 177 14.50 -9.25 -30.81
CA MET A 177 15.11 -9.57 -29.53
C MET A 177 14.09 -9.35 -28.40
N ASN A 178 13.88 -10.39 -27.60
CA ASN A 178 13.10 -10.34 -26.37
C ASN A 178 14.05 -10.13 -25.19
N TYR A 179 13.73 -9.19 -24.32
CA TYR A 179 14.40 -9.07 -23.03
C TYR A 179 13.39 -8.81 -21.93
N GLY A 180 13.72 -9.25 -20.72
CA GLY A 180 12.87 -9.16 -19.57
C GLY A 180 13.48 -8.28 -18.48
N ILE A 181 12.64 -7.54 -17.77
CA ILE A 181 13.05 -6.80 -16.57
C ILE A 181 12.24 -7.31 -15.38
N VAL A 182 12.96 -7.82 -14.37
CA VAL A 182 12.38 -8.22 -13.08
C VAL A 182 12.61 -7.11 -12.07
N LYS A 183 11.52 -6.59 -11.49
CA LYS A 183 11.53 -5.60 -10.42
C LYS A 183 11.23 -6.32 -9.12
N VAL A 184 12.20 -6.47 -8.23
CA VAL A 184 12.07 -7.24 -6.98
C VAL A 184 11.89 -6.27 -5.81
N GLY A 185 10.78 -6.40 -5.08
CA GLY A 185 10.54 -5.66 -3.85
C GLY A 185 11.40 -6.18 -2.70
N ALA A 186 11.69 -5.32 -1.74
CA ALA A 186 12.47 -5.66 -0.56
C ALA A 186 11.85 -5.09 0.72
N LEU A 187 12.40 -5.46 1.87
CA LEU A 187 12.03 -4.84 3.14
C LEU A 187 12.13 -3.30 3.03
N ASN A 188 11.11 -2.58 3.51
CA ASN A 188 10.92 -1.13 3.41
C ASN A 188 10.61 -0.58 2.00
N VAL A 189 11.23 -1.13 0.96
CA VAL A 189 11.09 -0.71 -0.44
C VAL A 189 10.28 -1.78 -1.21
N GLY A 190 9.02 -1.93 -0.83
CA GLY A 190 8.16 -3.04 -1.31
C GLY A 190 7.14 -2.64 -2.38
N ARG A 191 6.97 -1.36 -2.66
CA ARG A 191 5.95 -0.85 -3.59
C ARG A 191 6.58 -0.54 -4.94
N ILE A 192 6.16 -1.27 -5.96
CA ILE A 192 6.59 -1.20 -7.35
C ILE A 192 5.45 -0.60 -8.15
N SER A 193 5.70 0.45 -8.94
CA SER A 193 4.72 0.95 -9.90
C SER A 193 5.26 0.92 -11.32
N LEU A 194 4.39 0.68 -12.30
CA LEU A 194 4.72 0.68 -13.72
C LEU A 194 4.16 1.93 -14.40
N THR A 195 4.81 2.44 -15.44
CA THR A 195 4.30 3.62 -16.20
C THR A 195 3.36 3.23 -17.35
N TYR A 196 3.42 1.97 -17.79
CA TYR A 196 2.64 1.42 -18.91
C TYR A 196 1.42 0.58 -18.49
N ALA A 197 1.21 0.40 -17.19
CA ALA A 197 0.08 -0.32 -16.64
C ALA A 197 -0.33 0.34 -15.32
N ASP A 198 -1.63 0.37 -15.03
CA ASP A 198 -2.16 0.79 -13.73
C ASP A 198 -1.96 -0.32 -12.69
N THR A 199 -0.69 -0.66 -12.48
CA THR A 199 -0.22 -1.74 -11.61
C THR A 199 0.68 -1.17 -10.55
N GLN A 200 0.35 -1.52 -9.31
CA GLN A 200 1.17 -1.29 -8.14
C GLN A 200 1.34 -2.63 -7.44
N SER A 201 2.56 -3.03 -7.06
CA SER A 201 2.75 -4.18 -6.18
C SER A 201 2.20 -3.87 -4.78
N ASN A 202 2.19 -4.88 -3.93
CA ASN A 202 1.63 -4.88 -2.60
C ASN A 202 0.10 -4.80 -2.59
N ARG A 203 -0.52 -5.37 -3.62
CA ARG A 203 -1.98 -5.47 -3.77
C ARG A 203 -2.55 -6.74 -3.13
N GLY A 204 -1.73 -7.56 -2.48
CA GLY A 204 -2.13 -8.76 -1.75
C GLY A 204 -2.51 -9.97 -2.62
N VAL A 205 -2.39 -9.88 -3.95
CA VAL A 205 -2.75 -10.94 -4.91
C VAL A 205 -2.00 -12.24 -4.56
N PRO A 206 -2.65 -13.33 -4.07
CA PRO A 206 -1.95 -14.51 -3.57
C PRO A 206 -1.44 -15.41 -4.70
N GLU A 207 -1.87 -15.13 -5.93
CA GLU A 207 -1.59 -15.94 -7.10
C GLU A 207 -0.77 -15.16 -8.13
N ILE A 208 0.07 -15.90 -8.84
CA ILE A 208 0.78 -15.37 -9.99
C ILE A 208 -0.25 -14.90 -11.01
N SER A 209 -0.14 -13.64 -11.43
CA SER A 209 -1.09 -13.02 -12.34
C SER A 209 -0.37 -12.55 -13.59
N ASN A 210 -0.78 -13.07 -14.74
CA ASN A 210 -0.22 -12.75 -16.05
C ASN A 210 -1.14 -11.76 -16.77
N PHE A 211 -0.58 -10.68 -17.27
CA PHE A 211 -1.31 -9.62 -17.96
C PHE A 211 -0.70 -9.36 -19.32
N SER A 212 -1.48 -9.59 -20.36
CA SER A 212 -1.14 -9.17 -21.71
C SER A 212 -1.41 -7.68 -21.85
N LEU A 213 -0.44 -6.93 -22.38
CA LEU A 213 -0.60 -5.50 -22.60
C LEU A 213 -1.13 -5.27 -24.03
N PRO A 214 -2.27 -4.58 -24.18
CA PRO A 214 -2.79 -4.23 -25.51
C PRO A 214 -2.00 -3.09 -26.18
N SER A 215 -1.10 -2.45 -25.42
CA SER A 215 -0.40 -1.23 -25.84
C SER A 215 0.69 -1.52 -26.86
N LEU A 216 0.51 -0.98 -28.07
CA LEU A 216 1.55 -0.87 -29.10
C LEU A 216 2.54 0.28 -28.82
N ARG A 217 2.44 0.97 -27.68
CA ARG A 217 3.28 2.14 -27.38
C ARG A 217 4.73 1.71 -27.22
N LYS A 218 5.55 2.19 -28.14
CA LYS A 218 7.00 2.07 -28.09
C LYS A 218 7.57 3.05 -27.07
N TYR A 219 8.42 2.56 -26.19
CA TYR A 219 9.15 3.35 -25.20
C TYR A 219 10.56 3.61 -25.70
N ALA A 220 11.01 4.86 -25.60
CA ALA A 220 12.35 5.23 -26.02
C ALA A 220 13.40 4.66 -25.05
N ARG A 221 14.62 4.45 -25.55
CA ARG A 221 15.75 4.11 -24.68
C ARG A 221 15.97 5.23 -23.65
N GLY A 222 16.00 4.87 -22.37
CA GLY A 222 16.11 5.80 -21.26
C GLY A 222 14.77 6.36 -20.75
N GLU A 223 13.65 5.96 -21.35
CA GLU A 223 12.34 6.38 -20.85
C GLU A 223 11.99 5.65 -19.55
N GLU A 224 11.31 6.34 -18.63
CA GLU A 224 10.88 5.77 -17.35
C GLU A 224 9.80 4.70 -17.54
N ILE A 225 10.04 3.53 -16.96
CA ILE A 225 9.18 2.35 -17.08
C ILE A 225 8.61 1.88 -15.74
N GLY A 226 9.14 2.38 -14.64
CA GLY A 226 8.62 2.11 -13.32
C GLY A 226 9.48 2.71 -12.22
N ARG A 227 9.11 2.46 -10.97
CA ARG A 227 9.83 2.96 -9.80
C ARG A 227 9.54 2.12 -8.57
N PHE A 228 10.47 2.18 -7.63
CA PHE A 228 10.31 1.69 -6.28
C PHE A 228 9.94 2.83 -5.33
N SER A 229 9.11 2.54 -4.33
CA SER A 229 8.74 3.48 -3.27
C SER A 229 8.60 2.76 -1.93
N LEU A 230 8.64 3.52 -0.84
CA LEU A 230 8.47 2.95 0.49
C LEU A 230 6.99 2.64 0.75
N GLY A 231 6.76 1.52 1.46
CA GLY A 231 5.48 1.23 2.12
C GLY A 231 4.58 0.13 1.55
N SER A 232 3.61 -0.27 2.38
CA SER A 232 2.39 -0.97 1.98
C SER A 232 1.20 -0.47 2.80
N THR A 233 0.20 0.11 2.13
CA THR A 233 -1.03 0.60 2.76
C THR A 233 -2.14 -0.34 2.35
N GLU A 234 -2.77 -1.01 3.32
CA GLU A 234 -3.84 -1.98 3.04
C GLU A 234 -5.16 -1.49 3.65
N ARG A 235 -6.21 -1.52 2.85
CA ARG A 235 -7.60 -1.45 3.34
C ARG A 235 -8.07 -2.89 3.39
N LEU A 236 -8.24 -3.44 4.58
CA LEU A 236 -8.74 -4.79 4.77
C LEU A 236 -10.22 -4.71 5.07
N THR A 237 -11.06 -5.23 4.19
CA THR A 237 -12.48 -5.41 4.47
C THR A 237 -12.71 -6.81 5.03
N VAL A 238 -13.55 -6.94 6.06
CA VAL A 238 -13.94 -8.23 6.64
C VAL A 238 -15.42 -8.42 6.41
N VAL A 239 -15.77 -9.52 5.72
CA VAL A 239 -17.14 -9.86 5.34
C VAL A 239 -17.54 -11.17 5.99
N GLY A 240 -18.74 -11.22 6.54
CA GLY A 240 -19.29 -12.40 7.19
C GLY A 240 -20.74 -12.17 7.58
N LYS A 241 -21.48 -13.26 7.79
CA LYS A 241 -22.87 -13.19 8.27
C LYS A 241 -22.95 -12.51 9.65
N SER A 242 -24.15 -12.05 10.02
CA SER A 242 -24.37 -11.54 11.37
C SER A 242 -24.05 -12.63 12.41
N GLY A 243 -23.41 -12.25 13.52
CA GLY A 243 -23.07 -13.19 14.59
C GLY A 243 -21.79 -14.02 14.41
N CYS A 244 -21.02 -13.86 13.32
CA CYS A 244 -19.75 -14.59 13.16
C CYS A 244 -18.56 -14.04 13.94
N GLY A 245 -18.75 -13.00 14.77
CA GLY A 245 -17.69 -12.43 15.61
C GLY A 245 -16.85 -11.34 14.95
N LYS A 246 -17.31 -10.72 13.85
CA LYS A 246 -16.60 -9.58 13.21
C LYS A 246 -16.35 -8.44 14.18
N SER A 247 -17.40 -7.94 14.81
CA SER A 247 -17.31 -6.85 15.80
C SER A 247 -16.43 -7.25 16.98
N THR A 248 -16.51 -8.50 17.43
CA THR A 248 -15.64 -9.07 18.48
C THR A 248 -14.16 -9.03 18.09
N LEU A 249 -13.82 -9.43 16.86
CA LEU A 249 -12.47 -9.34 16.31
C LEU A 249 -11.98 -7.88 16.30
N LEU A 250 -12.84 -6.95 15.87
CA LEU A 250 -12.50 -5.53 15.83
C LEU A 250 -12.30 -4.94 17.23
N MET A 251 -13.13 -5.32 18.21
CA MET A 251 -12.94 -4.95 19.62
C MET A 251 -11.61 -5.47 20.16
N ALA A 252 -11.27 -6.72 19.87
CA ALA A 252 -10.00 -7.31 20.27
C ALA A 252 -8.81 -6.55 19.67
N ILE A 253 -8.85 -6.23 18.37
CA ILE A 253 -7.81 -5.40 17.70
C ILE A 253 -7.74 -4.00 18.30
N GLY A 254 -8.88 -3.42 18.68
CA GLY A 254 -8.96 -2.14 19.39
C GLY A 254 -8.30 -2.16 20.77
N GLY A 255 -8.12 -3.33 21.37
CA GLY A 255 -7.61 -3.50 22.72
C GLY A 255 -8.70 -3.55 23.80
N PHE A 256 -9.93 -3.86 23.39
CA PHE A 256 -11.06 -4.09 24.30
C PHE A 256 -11.20 -5.56 24.71
N ALA A 257 -10.30 -6.45 24.27
CA ALA A 257 -10.19 -7.81 24.81
C ALA A 257 -9.49 -7.79 26.17
N ASN A 258 -10.23 -7.43 27.20
CA ASN A 258 -9.78 -7.35 28.59
C ASN A 258 -10.93 -7.70 29.56
N ASP A 259 -10.57 -7.87 30.83
CA ASP A 259 -11.49 -8.28 31.90
C ASP A 259 -12.69 -7.33 32.06
N GLU A 260 -12.50 -6.02 31.84
CA GLU A 260 -13.57 -5.01 31.95
C GLU A 260 -14.69 -5.23 30.94
N ASN A 261 -14.37 -5.78 29.77
CA ASN A 261 -15.33 -6.03 28.69
C ASN A 261 -15.76 -7.50 28.60
N ASN A 262 -15.32 -8.34 29.54
CA ASN A 262 -15.57 -9.79 29.54
C ASN A 262 -15.25 -10.45 28.18
N LEU A 263 -14.16 -9.99 27.55
CA LEU A 263 -13.71 -10.46 26.25
C LEU A 263 -12.26 -10.92 26.37
N HIS A 264 -12.00 -12.21 26.14
CA HIS A 264 -10.67 -12.79 26.33
C HIS A 264 -10.19 -13.46 25.05
N ILE A 265 -8.89 -13.28 24.77
CA ILE A 265 -8.20 -14.04 23.72
C ILE A 265 -7.86 -15.40 24.32
N ALA A 266 -8.56 -16.45 23.87
CA ALA A 266 -8.34 -17.81 24.36
C ALA A 266 -6.92 -18.31 24.04
N GLU A 267 -6.46 -18.06 22.81
CA GLU A 267 -5.14 -18.48 22.33
C GLU A 267 -4.51 -17.41 21.43
N GLY A 268 -3.17 -17.36 21.44
CA GLY A 268 -2.39 -16.40 20.65
C GLY A 268 -2.36 -14.99 21.24
N GLU A 269 -1.99 -14.02 20.41
CA GLU A 269 -1.95 -12.62 20.80
C GLU A 269 -2.15 -11.68 19.60
N ILE A 270 -2.61 -10.46 19.89
CA ILE A 270 -2.70 -9.39 18.90
C ILE A 270 -1.52 -8.45 19.11
N LEU A 271 -0.71 -8.27 18.06
CA LEU A 271 0.44 -7.39 18.06
C LEU A 271 0.21 -6.20 17.12
N LEU A 272 0.52 -5.00 17.58
CA LEU A 272 0.72 -3.82 16.73
C LEU A 272 2.22 -3.57 16.60
N GLY A 273 2.83 -4.07 15.52
CA GLY A 273 4.29 -4.12 15.41
C GLY A 273 4.84 -5.21 16.34
N SER A 274 5.72 -4.84 17.27
CA SER A 274 6.22 -5.73 18.32
C SER A 274 5.49 -5.57 19.66
N LYS A 275 4.50 -4.67 19.75
CA LYS A 275 3.80 -4.38 21.00
C LYS A 275 2.51 -5.17 21.08
N LYS A 276 2.33 -5.91 22.17
CA LYS A 276 1.06 -6.57 22.48
C LYS A 276 -0.04 -5.53 22.69
N VAL A 277 -1.18 -5.78 22.06
CA VAL A 277 -2.41 -5.00 22.25
C VAL A 277 -3.11 -5.55 23.49
N SER A 278 -3.06 -4.80 24.58
CA SER A 278 -3.67 -5.18 25.86
C SER A 278 -4.74 -4.20 26.37
N LYS A 279 -4.80 -2.99 25.78
CA LYS A 279 -5.75 -1.95 26.17
C LYS A 279 -6.07 -1.02 24.99
N PRO A 280 -7.15 -0.22 25.07
CA PRO A 280 -7.46 0.79 24.07
C PRO A 280 -6.35 1.85 23.98
N ASP A 281 -6.09 2.36 22.78
CA ASP A 281 -5.04 3.35 22.51
C ASP A 281 -5.46 4.27 21.35
N TYR A 282 -5.07 5.54 21.38
CA TYR A 282 -5.37 6.49 20.30
C TYR A 282 -4.72 6.12 18.95
N GLU A 283 -3.74 5.21 18.93
CA GLU A 283 -3.17 4.66 17.70
C GLU A 283 -4.14 3.75 16.94
N ARG A 284 -5.23 3.31 17.59
CA ARG A 284 -6.27 2.42 17.03
C ARG A 284 -7.65 2.99 17.37
N ILE A 285 -8.25 3.67 16.41
CA ILE A 285 -9.57 4.31 16.62
C ILE A 285 -10.66 3.44 16.04
N ILE A 286 -11.73 3.25 16.81
CA ILE A 286 -12.93 2.55 16.36
C ILE A 286 -14.01 3.55 15.96
N VAL A 287 -14.64 3.31 14.81
CA VAL A 287 -15.84 3.99 14.32
C VAL A 287 -16.96 2.96 14.29
N PHE A 288 -17.95 3.14 15.17
CA PHE A 288 -19.12 2.27 15.25
C PHE A 288 -20.23 2.72 14.29
N GLN A 289 -21.16 1.79 13.99
CA GLN A 289 -22.41 2.05 13.29
C GLN A 289 -23.31 3.04 14.05
N GLU A 290 -23.46 2.85 15.37
CA GLU A 290 -24.16 3.83 16.20
C GLU A 290 -23.28 5.05 16.45
N HIS A 291 -23.75 6.23 16.04
CA HIS A 291 -22.98 7.47 16.14
C HIS A 291 -22.68 7.79 17.61
N SER A 292 -21.48 7.43 18.10
CA SER A 292 -21.04 7.71 19.46
C SER A 292 -20.60 9.18 19.63
N LEU A 293 -21.40 10.13 19.13
CA LEU A 293 -21.18 11.55 19.33
C LEU A 293 -21.65 11.94 20.73
N LEU A 294 -20.93 12.86 21.36
CA LEU A 294 -21.28 13.41 22.67
C LEU A 294 -22.46 14.38 22.48
N PRO A 295 -23.68 14.07 22.98
CA PRO A 295 -24.88 14.81 22.64
C PRO A 295 -24.90 16.25 23.19
N TRP A 296 -24.15 16.50 24.25
CA TRP A 296 -23.98 17.82 24.89
C TRP A 296 -22.81 18.64 24.31
N LYS A 297 -22.18 18.20 23.22
CA LYS A 297 -21.10 18.92 22.56
C LYS A 297 -21.49 19.31 21.13
N SER A 298 -21.01 20.46 20.68
CA SER A 298 -21.16 20.86 19.27
C SER A 298 -20.41 19.89 18.34
N VAL A 299 -20.65 20.00 17.04
CA VAL A 299 -19.91 19.25 16.00
C VAL A 299 -18.42 19.49 16.12
N LEU A 300 -17.99 20.75 16.25
CA LEU A 300 -16.59 21.11 16.42
C LEU A 300 -16.02 20.51 17.71
N ASP A 301 -16.73 20.65 18.83
CA ASP A 301 -16.29 20.13 20.12
C ASP A 301 -16.21 18.60 20.13
N ASN A 302 -17.05 17.91 19.35
CA ASN A 302 -16.99 16.46 19.20
C ASN A 302 -15.69 16.01 18.54
N VAL A 303 -15.25 16.71 17.48
CA VAL A 303 -14.00 16.43 16.77
C VAL A 303 -12.78 16.85 17.61
N MET A 304 -12.85 17.98 18.32
CA MET A 304 -11.79 18.48 19.19
C MET A 304 -11.58 17.64 20.46
N PHE A 305 -12.64 17.04 21.00
CA PHE A 305 -12.59 16.35 22.29
C PHE A 305 -11.48 15.29 22.41
N PRO A 306 -11.38 14.29 21.51
CA PRO A 306 -10.33 13.26 21.64
C PRO A 306 -8.93 13.81 21.36
N LEU A 307 -8.79 14.86 20.54
CA LEU A 307 -7.53 15.57 20.32
C LEU A 307 -7.00 16.16 21.64
N ILE A 308 -7.86 16.86 22.37
CA ILE A 308 -7.46 17.50 23.63
C ILE A 308 -7.26 16.44 24.72
N ARG A 309 -8.17 15.47 24.85
CA ARG A 309 -8.17 14.54 25.98
C ARG A 309 -7.14 13.43 25.85
N ALA A 310 -6.99 12.85 24.65
CA ALA A 310 -6.11 11.71 24.41
C ALA A 310 -4.75 12.15 23.85
N ARG A 311 -4.72 12.99 22.80
CA ARG A 311 -3.47 13.47 22.17
C ARG A 311 -2.81 14.64 22.91
N LYS A 312 -3.52 15.28 23.86
CA LYS A 312 -3.04 16.43 24.64
C LYS A 312 -2.58 17.62 23.79
N VAL A 313 -3.12 17.78 22.57
CA VAL A 313 -2.83 18.97 21.75
C VAL A 313 -3.51 20.22 22.32
N SER A 314 -2.95 21.39 22.01
CA SER A 314 -3.51 22.66 22.46
C SER A 314 -4.93 22.88 21.89
N LYS A 315 -5.74 23.71 22.55
CA LYS A 315 -7.10 24.02 22.07
C LYS A 315 -7.08 24.62 20.66
N SER A 316 -6.16 25.55 20.41
CA SER A 316 -6.01 26.21 19.11
C SER A 316 -5.64 25.23 18.00
N GLU A 317 -4.68 24.34 18.27
CA GLU A 317 -4.29 23.29 17.32
C GLU A 317 -5.43 22.28 17.09
N ALA A 318 -6.14 21.89 18.15
CA ALA A 318 -7.28 20.99 18.05
C ALA A 318 -8.39 21.58 17.18
N GLU A 319 -8.67 22.88 17.33
CA GLU A 319 -9.65 23.60 16.54
C GLU A 319 -9.25 23.66 15.06
N GLN A 320 -8.00 24.01 14.75
CA GLN A 320 -7.49 24.03 13.38
C GLN A 320 -7.58 22.65 12.71
N ARG A 321 -7.13 21.59 13.41
CA ARG A 321 -7.23 20.21 12.90
C ARG A 321 -8.67 19.78 12.71
N ALA A 322 -9.53 20.05 13.70
CA ALA A 322 -10.95 19.70 13.63
C ALA A 322 -11.64 20.39 12.45
N MET A 323 -11.37 21.68 12.27
CA MET A 323 -11.93 22.47 11.18
C MET A 323 -11.52 21.95 9.81
N ASN A 324 -10.24 21.59 9.63
CA ASN A 324 -9.74 20.98 8.40
C ASN A 324 -10.50 19.69 8.04
N TYR A 325 -10.70 18.78 8.99
CA TYR A 325 -11.45 17.55 8.72
C TYR A 325 -12.96 17.77 8.55
N LEU A 326 -13.53 18.77 9.22
CA LEU A 326 -14.93 19.16 8.98
C LEU A 326 -15.14 19.71 7.57
N GLN A 327 -14.19 20.48 7.03
CA GLN A 327 -14.22 20.96 5.64
C GLN A 327 -14.18 19.78 4.65
N LYS A 328 -13.31 18.79 4.89
CA LYS A 328 -13.20 17.60 4.03
C LYS A 328 -14.46 16.73 3.99
N VAL A 329 -15.27 16.76 5.05
CA VAL A 329 -16.57 16.06 5.07
C VAL A 329 -17.76 16.99 4.78
N HIS A 330 -17.49 18.24 4.38
CA HIS A 330 -18.48 19.27 4.04
C HIS A 330 -19.44 19.63 5.20
N LEU A 331 -18.90 19.78 6.42
CA LEU A 331 -19.64 20.13 7.64
C LEU A 331 -19.11 21.37 8.37
N GLU A 332 -18.27 22.17 7.73
CA GLU A 332 -17.72 23.42 8.25
C GLU A 332 -18.79 24.39 8.77
N ASP A 333 -19.88 24.54 8.02
CA ASP A 333 -20.98 25.46 8.35
C ASP A 333 -21.86 24.94 9.49
N GLN A 334 -21.74 23.64 9.80
CA GLN A 334 -22.48 22.99 10.87
C GLN A 334 -21.69 22.87 12.17
N ARG A 335 -20.49 23.46 12.24
CA ARG A 335 -19.56 23.34 13.37
C ARG A 335 -20.16 23.67 14.74
N HIS A 336 -21.16 24.56 14.80
CA HIS A 336 -21.84 24.97 16.05
C HIS A 336 -23.12 24.19 16.35
N LYS A 337 -23.59 23.33 15.44
CA LYS A 337 -24.77 22.49 15.68
C LYS A 337 -24.45 21.38 16.68
N TYR A 338 -25.48 20.85 17.32
CA TYR A 338 -25.42 19.69 18.19
C TYR A 338 -25.92 18.43 17.47
N PRO A 339 -25.53 17.20 17.90
CA PRO A 339 -25.87 15.95 17.21
C PRO A 339 -27.37 15.72 16.93
N HIS A 340 -28.26 16.23 17.80
CA HIS A 340 -29.71 16.14 17.61
C HIS A 340 -30.25 17.02 16.48
N GLN A 341 -29.47 18.00 16.02
CA GLN A 341 -29.80 18.91 14.91
C GLN A 341 -29.27 18.42 13.55
N LEU A 342 -28.66 17.23 13.51
CA LEU A 342 -28.03 16.64 12.33
C LEU A 342 -28.85 15.46 11.80
N SER A 343 -28.74 15.17 10.50
CA SER A 343 -29.19 13.91 9.93
C SER A 343 -28.28 12.74 10.35
N GLY A 344 -28.73 11.49 10.15
CA GLY A 344 -27.89 10.30 10.41
C GLY A 344 -26.58 10.33 9.62
N GLY A 345 -26.64 10.63 8.32
CA GLY A 345 -25.43 10.79 7.48
C GLY A 345 -24.51 11.92 7.97
N GLN A 346 -25.07 13.05 8.41
CA GLN A 346 -24.28 14.13 9.00
C GLN A 346 -23.59 13.70 10.30
N ARG A 347 -24.30 13.01 11.21
CA ARG A 347 -23.68 12.45 12.42
C ARG A 347 -22.56 11.47 12.10
N GLN A 348 -22.74 10.64 11.06
CA GLN A 348 -21.70 9.70 10.64
C GLN A 348 -20.47 10.40 10.08
N ARG A 349 -20.65 11.44 9.26
CA ARG A 349 -19.56 12.29 8.76
C ARG A 349 -18.77 12.91 9.91
N VAL A 350 -19.44 13.41 10.95
CA VAL A 350 -18.76 13.93 12.15
C VAL A 350 -17.98 12.83 12.87
N SER A 351 -18.53 11.62 12.99
CA SER A 351 -17.84 10.48 13.62
C SER A 351 -16.57 10.09 12.85
N ILE A 352 -16.66 10.02 11.51
CA ILE A 352 -15.54 9.74 10.61
C ILE A 352 -14.49 10.86 10.69
N ALA A 353 -14.90 12.12 10.58
CA ALA A 353 -14.00 13.28 10.70
C ALA A 353 -13.27 13.29 12.06
N ARG A 354 -13.98 12.99 13.15
CA ARG A 354 -13.40 12.84 14.49
C ARG A 354 -12.33 11.76 14.54
N ALA A 355 -12.56 10.63 13.87
CA ALA A 355 -11.60 9.53 13.84
C ALA A 355 -10.36 9.85 13.00
N PHE A 356 -10.54 10.43 11.81
CA PHE A 356 -9.40 10.85 10.97
C PHE A 356 -8.61 12.02 11.55
N ALA A 357 -9.26 12.93 12.28
CA ALA A 357 -8.60 14.02 12.99
C ALA A 357 -7.53 13.52 13.97
N MET A 358 -7.74 12.33 14.56
CA MET A 358 -6.79 11.72 15.49
C MET A 358 -5.49 11.24 14.84
N GLN A 359 -5.43 11.15 13.50
CA GLN A 359 -4.28 10.64 12.74
C GLN A 359 -3.75 9.33 13.35
N SER A 360 -4.66 8.37 13.58
CA SER A 360 -4.32 7.06 14.15
C SER A 360 -3.56 6.21 13.13
N LYS A 361 -2.86 5.17 13.61
CA LYS A 361 -2.16 4.21 12.73
C LYS A 361 -3.16 3.28 12.05
N ILE A 362 -4.17 2.87 12.82
CA ILE A 362 -5.25 1.99 12.35
C ILE A 362 -6.59 2.65 12.63
N LEU A 363 -7.46 2.59 11.63
CA LEU A 363 -8.84 2.95 11.71
C LEU A 363 -9.69 1.69 11.55
N LEU A 364 -10.43 1.38 12.60
CA LEU A 364 -11.28 0.21 12.71
C LEU A 364 -12.72 0.68 12.50
N MET A 365 -13.39 0.22 11.46
CA MET A 365 -14.76 0.62 11.15
C MET A 365 -15.68 -0.59 11.26
N ASP A 366 -16.68 -0.49 12.13
CA ASP A 366 -17.67 -1.54 12.34
C ASP A 366 -19.02 -1.13 11.73
N GLU A 367 -19.33 -1.71 10.56
CA GLU A 367 -20.54 -1.45 9.76
C GLU A 367 -20.93 0.05 9.68
N PRO A 368 -19.99 0.96 9.33
CA PRO A 368 -20.16 2.40 9.52
C PRO A 368 -21.27 3.02 8.65
N TYR A 369 -21.83 2.28 7.69
CA TYR A 369 -22.87 2.77 6.80
C TYR A 369 -24.14 1.90 6.79
N GLY A 370 -24.26 0.95 7.73
CA GLY A 370 -25.38 -0.01 7.75
C GLY A 370 -26.77 0.64 7.90
N ALA A 371 -26.85 1.84 8.47
CA ALA A 371 -28.09 2.57 8.72
C ALA A 371 -28.42 3.66 7.67
N LEU A 372 -27.65 3.76 6.57
CA LEU A 372 -27.80 4.81 5.57
C LEU A 372 -28.51 4.30 4.31
N ASP A 373 -29.22 5.20 3.62
CA ASP A 373 -29.76 4.90 2.28
C ASP A 373 -28.63 4.72 1.25
N ALA A 374 -28.93 4.04 0.14
CA ALA A 374 -27.93 3.62 -0.83
C ALA A 374 -27.19 4.79 -1.50
N LEU A 375 -27.84 5.94 -1.74
CA LEU A 375 -27.20 7.10 -2.37
C LEU A 375 -26.24 7.78 -1.39
N THR A 376 -26.70 8.00 -0.15
CA THR A 376 -25.87 8.56 0.92
C THR A 376 -24.68 7.64 1.23
N LYS A 377 -24.91 6.32 1.32
CA LYS A 377 -23.87 5.31 1.53
C LYS A 377 -22.79 5.39 0.45
N ASN A 378 -23.18 5.41 -0.83
CA ASN A 378 -22.22 5.49 -1.94
C ASN A 378 -21.35 6.75 -1.86
N LYS A 379 -21.98 7.91 -1.64
CA LYS A 379 -21.26 9.18 -1.52
C LYS A 379 -20.28 9.17 -0.34
N MET A 380 -20.71 8.64 0.81
CA MET A 380 -19.87 8.57 2.00
C MET A 380 -18.72 7.57 1.88
N GLN A 381 -18.89 6.50 1.10
CA GLN A 381 -17.79 5.60 0.76
C GLN A 381 -16.76 6.31 -0.11
N ASP A 382 -17.18 7.09 -1.12
CA ASP A 382 -16.25 7.83 -1.98
C ASP A 382 -15.45 8.86 -1.17
N GLU A 383 -16.13 9.62 -0.30
CA GLU A 383 -15.50 10.54 0.66
C GLU A 383 -14.52 9.81 1.60
N LEU A 384 -14.86 8.60 2.06
CA LEU A 384 -13.94 7.78 2.85
C LEU A 384 -12.69 7.41 2.05
N LEU A 385 -12.84 7.00 0.79
CA LEU A 385 -11.71 6.62 -0.06
C LEU A 385 -10.78 7.80 -0.31
N GLU A 386 -11.33 9.00 -0.49
CA GLU A 386 -10.57 10.25 -0.60
C GLU A 386 -9.81 10.55 0.70
N LEU A 387 -10.49 10.54 1.86
CA LEU A 387 -9.85 10.71 3.17
C LEU A 387 -8.76 9.67 3.43
N CYS A 388 -8.97 8.41 3.03
CA CYS A 388 -7.97 7.35 3.15
C CYS A 388 -6.76 7.62 2.26
N GLY A 389 -6.98 8.10 1.03
CA GLY A 389 -5.90 8.47 0.11
C GLY A 389 -5.02 9.59 0.66
N GLU A 390 -5.63 10.58 1.31
CA GLU A 390 -4.91 11.71 1.89
C GLU A 390 -4.22 11.39 3.22
N THR A 391 -4.90 10.68 4.12
CA THR A 391 -4.41 10.42 5.49
C THR A 391 -3.53 9.18 5.60
N LYS A 392 -3.62 8.29 4.61
CA LYS A 392 -2.83 7.05 4.48
C LYS A 392 -2.98 6.11 5.69
N ALA A 393 -4.09 6.23 6.42
CA ALA A 393 -4.44 5.36 7.53
C ALA A 393 -4.66 3.91 7.05
N THR A 394 -4.24 2.92 7.83
CA THR A 394 -4.64 1.52 7.59
C THR A 394 -6.10 1.38 8.04
N VAL A 395 -6.97 0.91 7.15
CA VAL A 395 -8.39 0.72 7.47
C VAL A 395 -8.69 -0.77 7.58
N ILE A 396 -9.30 -1.17 8.69
CA ILE A 396 -10.01 -2.45 8.81
C ILE A 396 -11.49 -2.13 8.81
N PHE A 397 -12.19 -2.60 7.80
CA PHE A 397 -13.57 -2.23 7.53
C PHE A 397 -14.47 -3.47 7.59
N ILE A 398 -15.36 -3.52 8.56
CA ILE A 398 -16.32 -4.62 8.70
C ILE A 398 -17.61 -4.26 8.00
N THR A 399 -18.13 -5.21 7.22
CA THR A 399 -19.46 -5.11 6.62
C THR A 399 -20.08 -6.49 6.41
N HIS A 400 -21.39 -6.53 6.27
CA HIS A 400 -22.12 -7.69 5.75
C HIS A 400 -22.42 -7.55 4.25
N ASP A 401 -22.12 -6.40 3.64
CA ASP A 401 -22.37 -6.10 2.22
C ASP A 401 -21.10 -6.37 1.38
N ILE A 402 -21.21 -7.35 0.47
CA ILE A 402 -20.11 -7.76 -0.40
C ILE A 402 -19.72 -6.64 -1.37
N GLN A 403 -20.67 -5.88 -1.90
CA GLN A 403 -20.39 -4.80 -2.85
C GLN A 403 -19.57 -3.70 -2.20
N GLU A 404 -19.93 -3.37 -0.96
CA GLU A 404 -19.18 -2.42 -0.14
C GLU A 404 -17.76 -2.92 0.16
N ALA A 405 -17.61 -4.19 0.51
CA ALA A 405 -16.30 -4.77 0.75
C ALA A 405 -15.40 -4.70 -0.48
N ILE A 406 -15.95 -4.98 -1.66
CA ILE A 406 -15.23 -4.88 -2.93
C ILE A 406 -14.85 -3.41 -3.21
N LYS A 407 -15.77 -2.47 -3.00
CA LYS A 407 -15.53 -1.04 -3.28
C LYS A 407 -14.46 -0.45 -2.36
N VAL A 408 -14.48 -0.78 -1.06
CA VAL A 408 -13.61 -0.16 -0.05
C VAL A 408 -12.30 -0.91 0.13
N GLY A 409 -12.33 -2.24 0.04
CA GLY A 409 -11.19 -3.10 0.35
C GLY A 409 -10.13 -3.09 -0.75
N HIS A 410 -8.87 -3.22 -0.35
CA HIS A 410 -7.82 -3.80 -1.18
C HIS A 410 -7.80 -5.32 -1.02
N ARG A 411 -8.11 -5.80 0.19
CA ARG A 411 -8.21 -7.21 0.56
C ARG A 411 -9.55 -7.48 1.24
N VAL A 412 -10.12 -8.65 1.01
CA VAL A 412 -11.39 -9.11 1.57
C VAL A 412 -11.14 -10.37 2.37
N LEU A 413 -11.25 -10.28 3.70
CA LEU A 413 -11.26 -11.41 4.60
C LEU A 413 -12.70 -11.94 4.70
N VAL A 414 -12.92 -13.20 4.40
CA VAL A 414 -14.24 -13.85 4.47
C VAL A 414 -14.31 -14.70 5.73
N LEU A 415 -15.33 -14.46 6.55
CA LEU A 415 -15.62 -15.21 7.78
C LEU A 415 -16.86 -16.09 7.60
N SER A 416 -16.76 -17.36 7.99
CA SER A 416 -17.90 -18.28 8.09
C SER A 416 -18.91 -17.83 9.16
N SER A 417 -20.15 -18.30 9.08
CA SER A 417 -21.23 -17.92 10.00
C SER A 417 -20.99 -18.35 11.45
N HIS A 418 -20.91 -19.66 11.71
CA HIS A 418 -20.72 -20.20 13.05
C HIS A 418 -20.13 -21.63 12.97
N PRO A 419 -19.02 -21.92 13.68
CA PRO A 419 -18.15 -20.96 14.36
C PRO A 419 -17.48 -19.99 13.36
N GLY A 420 -17.21 -18.76 13.80
CA GLY A 420 -16.57 -17.74 12.97
C GLY A 420 -15.12 -18.10 12.70
N GLN A 421 -14.81 -18.49 11.47
CA GLN A 421 -13.48 -18.87 11.01
C GLN A 421 -13.14 -18.13 9.73
N VAL A 422 -11.85 -17.82 9.54
CA VAL A 422 -11.37 -17.29 8.26
C VAL A 422 -11.44 -18.41 7.23
N VAL A 423 -12.36 -18.27 6.27
CA VAL A 423 -12.52 -19.25 5.18
C VAL A 423 -11.72 -18.86 3.95
N ALA A 424 -11.49 -17.57 3.75
CA ALA A 424 -10.67 -17.07 2.66
C ALA A 424 -10.13 -15.67 2.94
N GLU A 425 -8.99 -15.37 2.33
CA GLU A 425 -8.51 -14.01 2.15
C GLU A 425 -8.32 -13.77 0.65
N LEU A 426 -9.10 -12.84 0.10
CA LEU A 426 -9.15 -12.52 -1.31
C LEU A 426 -8.64 -11.10 -1.54
N ASN A 427 -8.28 -10.78 -2.78
CA ASN A 427 -8.02 -9.40 -3.15
C ASN A 427 -9.24 -8.81 -3.78
N SER A 428 -9.42 -7.53 -3.50
CA SER A 428 -10.40 -6.75 -4.22
C SER A 428 -9.90 -6.43 -5.63
N VAL A 429 -10.83 -6.00 -6.47
CA VAL A 429 -10.55 -5.53 -7.82
C VAL A 429 -10.23 -4.03 -7.79
N PRO A 430 -9.43 -3.50 -8.73
CA PRO A 430 -9.13 -2.08 -8.77
C PRO A 430 -10.41 -1.23 -9.02
N PRO A 431 -10.41 0.07 -8.66
CA PRO A 431 -11.53 0.97 -8.97
C PRO A 431 -11.86 1.08 -10.46
N THR A 432 -10.91 0.74 -11.35
CA THR A 432 -11.05 0.72 -12.81
C THR A 432 -11.57 -0.61 -13.36
N ALA A 433 -11.74 -1.63 -12.51
CA ALA A 433 -12.21 -2.95 -12.93
C ALA A 433 -13.60 -2.87 -13.58
N SER A 434 -13.78 -3.70 -14.60
CA SER A 434 -15.03 -3.86 -15.32
C SER A 434 -16.13 -4.41 -14.41
N ALA A 435 -17.38 -4.19 -14.82
CA ALA A 435 -18.54 -4.71 -14.08
C ALA A 435 -18.52 -6.25 -13.96
N SER A 436 -18.01 -6.95 -14.99
CA SER A 436 -17.89 -8.41 -14.98
C SER A 436 -16.86 -8.91 -13.97
N GLU A 437 -15.71 -8.24 -13.84
CA GLU A 437 -14.68 -8.59 -12.85
C GLU A 437 -15.18 -8.39 -11.42
N ARG A 438 -15.88 -7.27 -11.16
CA ARG A 438 -16.53 -7.02 -9.86
C ARG A 438 -17.58 -8.09 -9.55
N GLN A 439 -18.41 -8.44 -10.53
CA GLN A 439 -19.44 -9.46 -10.37
C GLN A 439 -18.83 -10.85 -10.08
N ALA A 440 -17.77 -11.23 -10.79
CA ALA A 440 -17.10 -12.50 -10.57
C ALA A 440 -16.52 -12.61 -9.14
N LEU A 441 -15.89 -11.54 -8.63
CA LEU A 441 -15.41 -11.50 -7.24
C LEU A 441 -16.57 -11.55 -6.25
N HIS A 442 -17.65 -10.80 -6.52
CA HIS A 442 -18.86 -10.82 -5.70
C HIS A 442 -19.44 -12.23 -5.57
N ASP A 443 -19.60 -12.94 -6.69
CA ASP A 443 -20.16 -14.30 -6.71
C ASP A 443 -19.24 -15.29 -5.99
N ARG A 444 -17.91 -15.12 -6.11
CA ARG A 444 -16.92 -15.91 -5.37
C ARG A 444 -17.06 -15.72 -3.86
N ILE A 445 -17.14 -14.47 -3.38
CA ILE A 445 -17.33 -14.16 -1.95
C ILE A 445 -18.69 -14.69 -1.47
N HIS A 446 -19.75 -14.49 -2.26
CA HIS A 446 -21.09 -14.97 -1.92
C HIS A 446 -21.15 -16.50 -1.77
N LYS A 447 -20.44 -17.22 -2.65
CA LYS A 447 -20.31 -18.68 -2.54
C LYS A 447 -19.59 -19.08 -1.25
N LEU A 448 -18.48 -18.42 -0.91
CA LEU A 448 -17.69 -18.70 0.30
C LEU A 448 -18.45 -18.40 1.61
N LEU A 449 -19.40 -17.46 1.60
CA LEU A 449 -20.25 -17.15 2.77
C LEU A 449 -21.37 -18.17 3.00
N ASN A 450 -21.67 -18.99 1.99
CA ASN A 450 -22.79 -19.94 1.99
C ASN A 450 -22.34 -21.41 2.05
N HIS A 451 -21.04 -21.66 2.00
CA HIS A 451 -20.40 -22.92 2.41
C HIS A 451 -19.87 -22.78 3.84
#